data_AF-A0A2V6E8T0-F1
#
_entry.id   AF-A0A2V6E8T0-F1
#
_cell.length_a   1.000
_cell.length_b   1.000
_cell.length_c   1.000
_cell.angle_alpha   90.00
_cell.angle_beta   90.00
_cell.angle_gamma   90.00
#
_symmetry.space_group_name_H-M   'P 1'
#
loop_
_entity.id
_entity.type
_entity.pdbx_description
1 polymer ?
#
loop_
_entity_poly.entity_id
_entity_poly.type
_entity_poly.pdbx_seq_one_letter_code
_entity_poly.pdbx_strand_id
1 'polypeptide(L)'
;MAGGLAGLAITIGWLAMSVGGLSVFAKIVTSIPSSNAGNQYAIEYQSGPGYLLLRALEIMSPVAAVLCLVGWGVLLFSDRQLNLLHGSAEAANWRVVSWITLFMLAYLALPMVLPHWLNLRYISVLFGPFYLIAGLGFWYCASLCWNRLRTFDRRIFAGLAIAALSIGAVADYDRFQRIFVRDALKDLSIKMVLDADKRN
;
A
#
# COMPACT_ATOMS: atom_id res chain seq x y z
N MET A 1 8.54 20.33 1.17
CA MET A 1 9.24 19.98 -0.09
C MET A 1 10.75 20.05 0.05
N ALA A 2 11.33 21.15 0.52
CA ALA A 2 12.79 21.27 0.72
C ALA A 2 13.39 20.12 1.58
N GLY A 3 12.77 19.78 2.71
CA GLY A 3 13.24 18.67 3.56
C GLY A 3 13.20 17.29 2.89
N GLY A 4 12.18 17.00 2.08
CA GLY A 4 12.07 15.73 1.36
C GLY A 4 13.10 15.61 0.22
N LEU A 5 13.33 16.70 -0.50
CA LEU A 5 14.37 16.77 -1.54
C LEU A 5 15.78 16.69 -0.94
N ALA A 6 16.01 17.36 0.20
CA ALA A 6 17.27 17.26 0.93
C ALA A 6 17.50 15.83 1.45
N GLY A 7 16.47 15.19 2.02
CA GLY A 7 16.55 13.79 2.42
C GLY A 7 16.89 12.87 1.25
N LEU A 8 16.20 13.01 0.12
CA LEU A 8 16.49 12.25 -1.09
C LEU A 8 17.93 12.46 -1.59
N ALA A 9 18.39 13.71 -1.64
CA ALA A 9 19.75 14.04 -2.06
C ALA A 9 20.81 13.43 -1.13
N ILE A 10 20.56 13.48 0.19
CA ILE A 10 21.44 12.86 1.21
C ILE A 10 21.46 11.35 1.03
N THR A 11 20.31 10.69 0.85
CA THR A 11 20.25 9.24 0.64
C THR A 11 20.96 8.82 -0.64
N ILE A 12 20.73 9.52 -1.76
CA ILE A 12 21.41 9.24 -3.03
C ILE A 12 22.92 9.46 -2.87
N GLY A 13 23.33 10.57 -2.24
CA GLY A 13 24.74 10.86 -1.98
C GLY A 13 25.40 9.79 -1.13
N TRP A 14 24.74 9.35 -0.05
CA TRP A 14 25.22 8.30 0.82
C TRP A 14 25.37 6.96 0.10
N LEU A 15 24.36 6.54 -0.66
CA LEU A 15 24.41 5.30 -1.45
C LEU A 15 25.49 5.37 -2.52
N ALA A 16 25.60 6.50 -3.22
CA ALA A 16 26.63 6.74 -4.21
C ALA A 16 28.04 6.62 -3.61
N MET A 17 28.30 7.25 -2.46
CA MET A 17 29.58 7.11 -1.77
C MET A 17 29.86 5.66 -1.37
N SER A 18 28.84 4.94 -0.89
CA SER A 18 28.97 3.56 -0.43
C SER A 18 29.36 2.57 -1.54
N VAL A 19 29.04 2.87 -2.81
CA VAL A 19 29.36 2.02 -3.97
C VAL A 19 30.53 2.55 -4.81
N GLY A 20 31.28 3.53 -4.31
CA GLY A 20 32.47 4.07 -5.00
C GLY A 20 32.20 5.25 -5.95
N GLY A 21 31.04 5.90 -5.85
CA GLY A 21 30.73 7.17 -6.52
C GLY A 21 29.40 7.17 -7.28
N LEU A 22 28.94 8.36 -7.66
CA LEU A 22 27.66 8.55 -8.36
C LEU A 22 27.61 7.87 -9.73
N SER A 23 28.75 7.80 -10.44
CA SER A 23 28.84 7.14 -11.74
C SER A 23 28.65 5.62 -11.63
N VAL A 24 29.22 4.99 -10.60
CA VAL A 24 29.05 3.56 -10.32
C VAL A 24 27.62 3.29 -9.89
N PHE A 25 27.07 4.11 -9.00
CA PHE A 25 25.67 4.03 -8.58
C PHE A 25 24.70 4.13 -9.76
N ALA A 26 24.87 5.12 -10.63
CA ALA A 26 24.03 5.28 -11.82
C ALA A 26 24.13 4.06 -12.76
N LYS A 27 25.33 3.50 -12.94
CA LYS A 27 25.52 2.25 -13.71
C LYS A 27 24.80 1.06 -13.07
N ILE A 28 24.87 0.92 -11.75
CA ILE A 28 24.14 -0.15 -11.02
C ILE A 28 22.64 0.02 -11.24
N VAL A 29 22.08 1.21 -10.98
CA VAL A 29 20.63 1.45 -11.09
C VAL A 29 20.13 1.19 -12.51
N THR A 30 20.87 1.65 -13.52
CA THR A 30 20.50 1.46 -14.93
C THR A 30 20.72 0.03 -15.44
N SER A 31 21.54 -0.79 -14.76
CA SER A 31 21.74 -2.19 -15.11
C SER A 31 20.78 -3.17 -14.42
N ILE A 32 19.99 -2.73 -13.44
CA ILE A 32 19.01 -3.60 -12.77
C ILE A 32 17.99 -4.19 -13.76
N PRO A 33 17.37 -3.42 -14.68
CA PRO A 33 16.39 -3.98 -15.61
C PRO A 33 16.98 -5.07 -16.51
N SER A 34 18.18 -4.86 -17.06
CA SER A 34 18.85 -5.84 -17.91
C SER A 34 19.33 -7.06 -17.12
N SER A 35 19.78 -6.87 -15.88
CA SER A 35 20.16 -7.96 -14.98
C SER A 35 18.96 -8.85 -14.62
N ASN A 36 17.80 -8.24 -14.34
CA ASN A 36 16.57 -8.99 -14.06
C ASN A 36 16.03 -9.72 -15.30
N ALA A 37 16.18 -9.15 -16.49
CA ALA A 37 15.79 -9.82 -17.74
C ALA A 37 16.59 -11.09 -18.04
N GLY A 38 17.80 -11.22 -17.50
CA GLY A 38 18.61 -12.45 -17.59
C GLY A 38 18.44 -13.43 -16.43
N ASN A 39 17.71 -13.03 -15.38
CA ASN A 39 17.59 -13.83 -14.16
C ASN A 39 16.42 -14.82 -14.28
N GLN A 40 16.73 -16.11 -14.39
CA GLN A 40 15.74 -17.19 -14.49
C GLN A 40 14.69 -17.14 -13.37
N TYR A 41 15.11 -16.80 -12.15
CA TYR A 41 14.20 -16.64 -11.02
C TYR A 41 13.20 -15.49 -11.23
N ALA A 42 13.68 -14.34 -11.70
CA ALA A 42 12.83 -13.17 -11.92
C ALA A 42 11.86 -13.40 -13.09
N ILE A 43 12.31 -14.09 -14.14
CA ILE A 43 11.46 -14.51 -15.25
C ILE A 43 10.34 -15.44 -14.77
N GLU A 44 10.65 -16.45 -13.96
CA GLU A 44 9.69 -17.46 -13.56
C GLU A 44 8.66 -16.95 -12.53
N TYR A 45 9.10 -16.15 -11.55
CA TYR A 45 8.31 -15.81 -10.37
C TYR A 45 7.90 -14.33 -10.26
N GLN A 46 8.59 -13.43 -10.93
CA GLN A 46 8.37 -11.97 -10.83
C GLN A 46 7.87 -11.34 -12.13
N SER A 47 7.45 -12.17 -13.10
CA SER A 47 6.86 -11.74 -14.37
C SER A 47 5.34 -11.84 -14.35
N GLY A 48 4.71 -11.06 -15.23
CA GLY A 48 3.26 -11.05 -15.42
C GLY A 48 2.73 -9.64 -15.61
N PRO A 49 1.41 -9.49 -15.73
CA PRO A 49 0.79 -8.18 -15.80
C PRO A 49 0.79 -7.47 -14.44
N GLY A 50 1.05 -6.16 -14.43
CA GLY A 50 1.21 -5.37 -13.22
C GLY A 50 0.01 -5.38 -12.27
N TYR A 51 -1.21 -5.55 -12.77
CA TYR A 51 -2.42 -5.63 -11.95
C TYR A 51 -2.40 -6.81 -10.95
N LEU A 52 -1.53 -7.80 -11.14
CA LEU A 52 -1.38 -8.89 -10.18
C LEU A 52 -0.85 -8.40 -8.81
N LEU A 53 -0.16 -7.25 -8.75
CA LEU A 53 0.18 -6.59 -7.46
C LEU A 53 -1.08 -6.15 -6.71
N LEU A 54 -2.04 -5.58 -7.42
CA LEU A 54 -3.31 -5.15 -6.82
C LEU A 54 -4.10 -6.36 -6.30
N ARG A 55 -4.13 -7.44 -7.09
CA ARG A 55 -4.76 -8.70 -6.67
C ARG A 55 -4.07 -9.31 -5.45
N ALA A 56 -2.74 -9.25 -5.38
CA ALA A 56 -2.00 -9.75 -4.23
C ALA A 56 -2.32 -8.94 -2.96
N LEU A 57 -2.47 -7.62 -3.05
CA LEU A 57 -2.93 -6.78 -1.93
C LEU A 57 -4.34 -7.15 -1.47
N GLU A 58 -5.25 -7.39 -2.42
CA GLU A 58 -6.63 -7.83 -2.13
C GLU A 58 -6.68 -9.20 -1.43
N ILE A 59 -5.87 -10.17 -1.87
CA ILE A 59 -5.81 -11.50 -1.24
C ILE A 59 -5.32 -11.38 0.21
N MET A 60 -4.28 -10.58 0.45
CA MET A 60 -3.67 -10.43 1.77
C MET A 60 -4.54 -9.65 2.76
N SER A 61 -5.14 -8.55 2.33
CA SER A 61 -5.89 -7.64 3.21
C SER A 61 -7.11 -7.08 2.47
N PRO A 62 -8.15 -7.90 2.23
CA PRO A 62 -9.30 -7.52 1.40
C PRO A 62 -10.07 -6.34 1.98
N VAL A 63 -10.25 -6.32 3.31
CA VAL A 63 -10.99 -5.25 3.99
C VAL A 63 -10.24 -3.93 3.84
N ALA A 64 -8.94 -3.91 4.10
CA ALA A 64 -8.14 -2.70 3.92
C ALA A 64 -8.05 -2.29 2.45
N ALA A 65 -8.01 -3.24 1.50
CA ALA A 65 -7.98 -2.93 0.07
C ALA A 65 -9.24 -2.19 -0.36
N VAL A 66 -10.43 -2.69 0.01
CA VAL A 66 -11.71 -2.04 -0.28
C VAL A 66 -11.79 -0.66 0.38
N LEU A 67 -11.42 -0.56 1.66
CA LEU A 67 -11.45 0.71 2.38
C LEU A 67 -10.42 1.71 1.82
N CYS A 68 -9.28 1.24 1.33
CA CYS A 68 -8.27 2.09 0.69
C CYS A 68 -8.81 2.66 -0.63
N LEU A 69 -9.53 1.88 -1.44
CA LEU A 69 -10.22 2.38 -2.63
C LEU A 69 -11.25 3.45 -2.28
N VAL A 70 -12.02 3.25 -1.21
CA VAL A 70 -12.94 4.29 -0.70
C VAL A 70 -12.17 5.54 -0.27
N GLY A 71 -11.05 5.39 0.46
CA GLY A 71 -10.19 6.50 0.87
C GLY A 71 -9.63 7.29 -0.30
N TRP A 72 -9.18 6.62 -1.37
CA TRP A 72 -8.80 7.29 -2.62
C TRP A 72 -9.98 8.01 -3.27
N GLY A 73 -11.17 7.39 -3.29
CA GLY A 73 -12.38 8.02 -3.79
C GLY A 73 -12.70 9.32 -3.03
N VAL A 74 -12.58 9.30 -1.70
CA VAL A 74 -12.73 10.49 -0.86
C VAL A 74 -11.72 11.56 -1.26
N LEU A 75 -10.45 11.22 -1.43
CA LEU A 75 -9.40 12.19 -1.76
C LEU A 75 -9.51 12.78 -3.17
N LEU A 76 -9.95 11.99 -4.15
CA LEU A 76 -10.01 12.40 -5.55
C LEU A 76 -11.33 13.11 -5.90
N PHE A 77 -12.43 12.74 -5.24
CA PHE A 77 -13.78 13.18 -5.62
C PHE A 77 -14.52 13.97 -4.54
N SER A 78 -14.05 13.99 -3.28
CA SER A 78 -14.67 14.89 -2.31
C SER A 78 -14.28 16.31 -2.62
N ASP A 79 -15.20 17.04 -3.22
CA ASP A 79 -15.11 18.48 -3.33
C ASP A 79 -14.91 19.07 -1.92
N ARG A 80 -14.05 20.08 -1.77
CA ARG A 80 -13.75 20.71 -0.47
C ARG A 80 -15.02 21.19 0.27
N GLN A 81 -16.14 21.30 -0.44
CA GLN A 81 -17.42 21.76 0.07
C GLN A 81 -18.41 20.67 0.52
N LEU A 82 -18.26 19.39 0.13
CA LEU A 82 -19.21 18.30 0.48
C LEU A 82 -18.97 17.69 1.89
N ASN A 83 -18.25 18.39 2.75
CA ASN A 83 -17.50 17.80 3.85
C ASN A 83 -18.29 17.52 5.14
N LEU A 84 -18.83 16.31 5.23
CA LEU A 84 -19.21 15.66 6.49
C LEU A 84 -18.00 15.37 7.42
N LEU A 85 -16.77 15.55 6.91
CA LEU A 85 -15.50 15.28 7.59
C LEU A 85 -14.71 16.53 8.01
N HIS A 86 -15.19 17.75 7.71
CA HIS A 86 -14.55 18.99 8.16
C HIS A 86 -14.85 19.28 9.63
N GLY A 87 -14.26 18.46 10.51
CA GLY A 87 -13.78 18.96 11.80
C GLY A 87 -12.55 19.83 11.58
N SER A 88 -12.13 20.58 12.60
CA SER A 88 -11.03 21.58 12.61
C SER A 88 -9.63 21.07 12.23
N ALA A 89 -9.49 19.89 11.62
CA ALA A 89 -8.24 19.38 11.08
C ALA A 89 -7.84 20.23 9.86
N GLU A 90 -6.96 21.19 10.14
CA GLU A 90 -6.42 22.21 9.25
C GLU A 90 -6.08 21.72 7.84
N ALA A 91 -6.22 22.60 6.85
CA ALA A 91 -5.89 22.36 5.44
C ALA A 91 -4.48 21.78 5.19
N ALA A 92 -3.55 21.94 6.15
CA ALA A 92 -2.22 21.33 6.14
C ALA A 92 -2.28 19.79 6.15
N ASN A 93 -3.20 19.18 6.90
CA ASN A 93 -3.32 17.72 7.03
C ASN A 93 -3.77 17.08 5.71
N TRP A 94 -4.69 17.71 4.98
CA TRP A 94 -5.15 17.22 3.68
C TRP A 94 -4.08 17.27 2.60
N ARG A 95 -3.22 18.31 2.62
CA ARG A 95 -2.09 18.39 1.72
C ARG A 95 -1.10 17.25 1.97
N VAL A 96 -0.84 16.91 3.23
CA VAL A 96 0.03 15.78 3.60
C VAL A 96 -0.55 14.46 3.10
N VAL A 97 -1.83 14.17 3.37
CA VAL A 97 -2.50 12.93 2.92
C VAL A 97 -2.53 12.82 1.39
N SER A 98 -2.72 13.94 0.69
CA SER A 98 -2.65 13.99 -0.78
C SER A 98 -1.25 13.62 -1.29
N TRP A 99 -0.20 14.14 -0.66
CA TRP A 99 1.19 13.77 -1.01
C TRP A 99 1.51 12.31 -0.71
N ILE A 100 1.02 11.77 0.42
CA ILE A 100 1.16 10.35 0.76
C ILE A 100 0.48 9.49 -0.31
N THR A 101 -0.71 9.90 -0.78
CA THR A 101 -1.44 9.20 -1.84
C THR A 101 -0.69 9.24 -3.16
N LEU A 102 -0.19 10.41 -3.57
CA LEU A 102 0.61 10.53 -4.78
C LEU A 102 1.89 9.68 -4.71
N PHE A 103 2.57 9.71 -3.56
CA PHE A 103 3.74 8.86 -3.30
C PHE A 103 3.39 7.38 -3.45
N MET A 104 2.28 6.94 -2.84
CA MET A 104 1.84 5.55 -2.89
C MET A 104 1.51 5.11 -4.32
N LEU A 105 0.79 5.93 -5.08
CA LEU A 105 0.45 5.64 -6.48
C LEU A 105 1.70 5.60 -7.38
N ALA A 106 2.59 6.58 -7.24
CA ALA A 106 3.82 6.63 -8.03
C ALA A 106 4.74 5.44 -7.72
N TYR A 107 4.89 5.11 -6.44
CA TYR A 107 5.75 4.01 -6.01
C TYR A 107 5.15 2.64 -6.33
N LEU A 108 3.82 2.50 -6.34
CA LEU A 108 3.14 1.28 -6.78
C LEU A 108 3.22 1.10 -8.30
N ALA A 109 3.18 2.19 -9.07
CA ALA A 109 3.30 2.15 -10.52
C ALA A 109 4.67 1.64 -10.99
N LEU A 110 5.75 1.94 -10.25
CA LEU A 110 7.11 1.48 -10.57
C LEU A 110 7.21 -0.05 -10.76
N PRO A 111 6.93 -0.90 -9.75
CA PRO A 111 6.99 -2.34 -9.92
C PRO A 111 5.88 -2.90 -10.82
N MET A 112 4.79 -2.16 -11.07
CA MET A 112 3.75 -2.56 -12.03
C MET A 112 4.19 -2.39 -13.49
N VAL A 113 5.04 -1.40 -13.79
CA VAL A 113 5.50 -1.07 -15.14
C VAL A 113 6.86 -1.70 -15.46
N LEU A 114 7.73 -1.82 -14.45
CA LEU A 114 9.06 -2.39 -14.66
C LEU A 114 8.98 -3.92 -14.83
N PRO A 115 9.67 -4.48 -15.85
CA PRO A 115 9.64 -5.91 -16.11
C PRO A 115 10.36 -6.67 -14.99
N HIS A 116 9.78 -7.79 -14.58
CA HIS A 116 10.34 -8.68 -13.55
C HIS A 116 10.44 -8.06 -12.15
N TRP A 117 9.56 -7.12 -11.81
CA TRP A 117 9.51 -6.46 -10.49
C TRP A 117 8.23 -6.81 -9.70
N LEU A 118 7.53 -7.87 -10.09
CA LEU A 118 6.31 -8.31 -9.42
C LEU A 118 6.61 -9.13 -8.15
N ASN A 119 7.05 -8.43 -7.11
CA ASN A 119 7.33 -8.99 -5.79
C ASN A 119 6.85 -8.03 -4.68
N LEU A 120 6.17 -8.57 -3.67
CA LEU A 120 5.63 -7.76 -2.57
C LEU A 120 6.72 -7.09 -1.73
N ARG A 121 7.96 -7.61 -1.73
CA ARG A 121 9.09 -6.95 -1.07
C ARG A 121 9.29 -5.52 -1.55
N TYR A 122 9.06 -5.29 -2.85
CA TYR A 122 9.27 -3.99 -3.48
C TYR A 122 8.17 -2.99 -3.15
N ILE A 123 7.03 -3.42 -2.61
CA ILE A 123 5.95 -2.54 -2.18
C ILE A 123 5.74 -2.54 -0.67
N SER A 124 6.62 -3.18 0.09
CA SER A 124 6.51 -3.28 1.55
C SER A 124 6.44 -1.91 2.25
N VAL A 125 7.14 -0.91 1.72
CA VAL A 125 7.10 0.47 2.22
C VAL A 125 5.72 1.14 2.07
N LEU A 126 4.85 0.58 1.21
CA LEU A 126 3.51 1.09 0.97
C LEU A 126 2.47 0.60 1.98
N PHE A 127 2.76 -0.44 2.78
CA PHE A 127 1.76 -0.96 3.72
C PHE A 127 1.32 0.09 4.75
N GLY A 128 2.23 0.87 5.31
CA GLY A 128 1.89 1.96 6.23
C GLY A 128 0.94 3.00 5.61
N PRO A 129 1.34 3.65 4.50
CA PRO A 129 0.46 4.52 3.73
C PRO A 129 -0.87 3.88 3.33
N PHE A 130 -0.85 2.62 2.90
CA PHE A 130 -2.04 1.87 2.48
C PHE A 130 -3.06 1.74 3.63
N TYR A 131 -2.62 1.34 4.82
CA TYR A 131 -3.50 1.26 5.98
C TYR A 131 -3.98 2.63 6.47
N LEU A 132 -3.17 3.69 6.30
CA LEU A 132 -3.58 5.05 6.61
C LEU A 132 -4.72 5.52 5.71
N ILE A 133 -4.63 5.28 4.40
CA ILE A 133 -5.69 5.61 3.45
C ILE A 133 -6.92 4.72 3.65
N ALA A 134 -6.74 3.44 3.99
CA ALA A 134 -7.85 2.58 4.39
C ALA A 134 -8.57 3.11 5.64
N GLY A 135 -7.84 3.61 6.62
CA GLY A 135 -8.40 4.28 7.79
C GLY A 135 -9.25 5.52 7.44
N LEU A 136 -8.82 6.30 6.45
CA LEU A 136 -9.61 7.42 5.92
C LEU A 136 -10.92 6.94 5.28
N GLY A 137 -10.87 5.89 4.45
CA GLY A 137 -12.08 5.32 3.84
C GLY A 137 -13.04 4.76 4.88
N PHE A 138 -12.52 4.07 5.89
CA PHE A 138 -13.30 3.61 7.03
C PHE A 138 -13.96 4.77 7.78
N TRP A 139 -13.20 5.81 8.10
CA TRP A 139 -13.70 6.99 8.80
C TRP A 139 -14.83 7.68 8.03
N TYR A 140 -14.71 7.77 6.70
CA TYR A 140 -15.75 8.30 5.84
C TYR A 140 -17.04 7.46 5.92
N CYS A 141 -16.95 6.15 5.72
CA CYS A 141 -18.09 5.23 5.84
C CYS A 141 -18.73 5.28 7.23
N ALA A 142 -17.90 5.28 8.27
CA ALA A 142 -18.35 5.35 9.65
C ALA A 142 -19.08 6.66 9.94
N SER A 143 -18.58 7.79 9.41
CA SER A 143 -19.21 9.10 9.58
C SER A 143 -20.57 9.18 8.89
N LEU A 144 -20.72 8.59 7.71
CA LEU A 144 -22.01 8.50 7.02
C LEU A 144 -23.06 7.75 7.84
N CYS A 145 -22.67 6.64 8.48
CA CYS A 145 -23.53 5.91 9.39
C CYS A 145 -23.80 6.70 10.68
N TRP A 146 -22.76 7.25 11.30
CA TRP A 146 -22.82 7.96 12.57
C TRP A 146 -23.80 9.14 12.56
N ASN A 147 -23.79 9.91 11.48
CA ASN A 147 -24.64 11.08 11.31
C ASN A 147 -26.14 10.74 11.20
N ARG A 148 -26.48 9.48 10.93
CA ARG A 148 -27.88 9.01 10.83
C ARG A 148 -28.39 8.34 12.11
N LEU A 149 -27.53 8.12 13.11
CA LEU A 149 -27.86 7.34 14.31
C LEU A 149 -28.19 8.22 15.52
N ARG A 150 -29.11 7.74 16.38
CA ARG A 150 -29.43 8.34 17.69
C ARG A 150 -28.32 8.06 18.70
N THR A 151 -28.29 8.80 19.81
CA THR A 151 -27.18 8.75 20.81
C THR A 151 -26.92 7.35 21.40
N PHE A 152 -27.96 6.57 21.63
CA PHE A 152 -27.82 5.18 22.13
C PHE A 152 -27.23 4.27 21.04
N ASP A 153 -27.76 4.35 19.83
CA ASP A 153 -27.33 3.54 18.68
C ASP A 153 -25.88 3.82 18.28
N ARG A 154 -25.38 5.04 18.52
CA ARG A 154 -23.98 5.42 18.29
C ARG A 154 -22.99 4.61 19.12
N ARG A 155 -23.28 4.32 20.39
CA ARG A 155 -22.40 3.51 21.25
C ARG A 155 -22.32 2.07 20.75
N ILE A 156 -23.47 1.52 20.37
CA ILE A 156 -23.56 0.17 19.79
C ILE A 156 -22.80 0.12 18.47
N PHE A 157 -23.01 1.10 17.59
CA PHE A 157 -22.31 1.21 16.32
C PHE A 157 -20.79 1.31 16.51
N ALA A 158 -20.30 2.12 17.46
CA ALA A 158 -18.87 2.19 17.77
C ALA A 158 -18.32 0.83 18.23
N GLY A 159 -19.05 0.12 19.08
CA GLY A 159 -18.69 -1.24 19.52
C GLY A 159 -18.61 -2.23 18.35
N LEU A 160 -19.61 -2.22 17.47
CA LEU A 160 -19.64 -3.09 16.28
C LEU A 160 -18.53 -2.74 15.29
N ALA A 161 -18.25 -1.46 15.09
CA ALA A 161 -17.16 -0.96 14.25
C ALA A 161 -15.79 -1.46 14.74
N ILE A 162 -15.51 -1.33 16.04
CA ILE A 162 -14.27 -1.82 16.66
C ILE A 162 -14.18 -3.35 16.57
N ALA A 163 -15.29 -4.05 16.81
CA ALA A 163 -15.33 -5.51 16.69
C ALA A 163 -15.05 -5.96 15.25
N ALA A 164 -15.69 -5.33 14.25
CA ALA A 164 -15.48 -5.63 12.84
C ALA A 164 -14.02 -5.39 12.40
N LEU A 165 -13.41 -4.28 12.83
CA LEU A 165 -12.00 -4.00 12.56
C LEU A 165 -11.08 -5.02 13.23
N SER A 166 -11.34 -5.38 14.49
CA SER A 166 -10.56 -6.39 15.21
C SER A 166 -10.65 -7.76 14.54
N ILE A 167 -11.85 -8.19 14.15
CA ILE A 167 -12.06 -9.46 13.43
C ILE A 167 -11.34 -9.43 12.08
N GLY A 168 -11.43 -8.31 11.34
CA GLY A 168 -10.73 -8.13 10.08
C GLY A 168 -9.21 -8.22 10.24
N ALA A 169 -8.65 -7.54 11.25
CA ALA A 169 -7.21 -7.58 11.52
C ALA A 169 -6.72 -8.99 11.89
N VAL A 170 -7.50 -9.73 12.69
CA VAL A 170 -7.19 -11.14 13.01
C VAL A 170 -7.28 -12.01 11.75
N ALA A 171 -8.31 -11.84 10.93
CA ALA A 171 -8.47 -12.60 9.70
C ALA A 171 -7.33 -12.33 8.69
N ASP A 172 -6.88 -11.09 8.57
CA ASP A 172 -5.74 -10.70 7.74
C ASP A 172 -4.43 -11.30 8.28
N TYR A 173 -4.24 -11.28 9.60
CA TYR A 173 -3.09 -11.93 10.22
C TYR A 173 -3.09 -13.45 10.01
N ASP A 174 -4.25 -14.10 10.12
CA ASP A 174 -4.39 -15.53 9.85
C ASP A 174 -4.16 -15.88 8.37
N ARG A 175 -4.59 -15.01 7.43
CA ARG A 175 -4.23 -15.15 6.01
C ARG A 175 -2.73 -15.02 5.80
N PHE A 176 -2.12 -14.02 6.40
CA PHE A 176 -0.67 -13.82 6.33
C PHE A 176 0.09 -15.03 6.89
N GLN A 177 -0.28 -15.52 8.08
CA GLN A 177 0.31 -16.70 8.69
C GLN A 177 0.15 -17.94 7.82
N ARG A 178 -1.02 -18.15 7.21
CA ARG A 178 -1.23 -19.29 6.32
C ARG A 178 -0.34 -19.20 5.08
N ILE A 179 -0.44 -18.11 4.33
CA ILE A 179 0.23 -17.92 3.05
C ILE A 179 1.77 -17.89 3.25
N PHE A 180 2.28 -17.18 4.25
CA PHE A 180 3.72 -16.93 4.35
C PHE A 180 4.43 -17.81 5.38
N VAL A 181 3.77 -18.23 6.44
CA VAL A 181 4.41 -19.00 7.53
C VAL A 181 4.14 -20.50 7.39
N ARG A 182 2.88 -20.91 7.23
CA ARG A 182 2.51 -22.33 7.16
C ARG A 182 2.85 -22.98 5.82
N ASP A 183 2.60 -22.27 4.72
CA ASP A 183 2.95 -22.75 3.38
C ASP A 183 4.44 -22.58 3.03
N ALA A 184 5.23 -22.02 3.97
CA ALA A 184 6.67 -21.83 3.89
C ALA A 184 7.12 -21.22 2.54
N LEU A 185 6.43 -20.17 2.11
CA LEU A 185 6.79 -19.46 0.88
C LEU A 185 8.21 -18.93 0.97
N LYS A 186 9.08 -19.45 0.10
CA LYS A 186 10.50 -19.08 0.05
C LYS A 186 10.73 -17.63 -0.38
N ASP A 187 9.73 -17.01 -1.02
CA ASP A 187 9.76 -15.62 -1.47
C ASP A 187 8.34 -15.02 -1.52
N LEU A 188 8.28 -13.70 -1.43
CA LEU A 188 7.11 -12.85 -1.56
C LEU A 188 6.78 -12.50 -3.03
N SER A 189 7.20 -13.35 -3.97
CA SER A 189 6.88 -13.19 -5.39
C SER A 189 5.38 -13.34 -5.62
N ILE A 190 4.81 -12.56 -6.55
CA ILE A 190 3.35 -12.54 -6.71
C ILE A 190 2.80 -13.89 -7.18
N LYS A 191 3.52 -14.57 -8.08
CA LYS A 191 3.10 -15.87 -8.58
C LYS A 191 2.93 -16.88 -7.44
N MET A 192 3.87 -16.90 -6.48
CA MET A 192 3.80 -17.76 -5.31
C MET A 192 2.58 -17.44 -4.41
N VAL A 193 2.25 -16.16 -4.23
CA VAL A 193 1.06 -15.74 -3.47
C VAL A 193 -0.23 -16.16 -4.17
N LEU A 194 -0.30 -15.99 -5.50
CA LEU A 194 -1.47 -16.40 -6.28
C LEU A 194 -1.66 -17.92 -6.32
N ASP A 195 -0.57 -18.68 -6.39
CA ASP A 195 -0.63 -20.15 -6.40
C ASP A 195 -0.91 -20.72 -5.00
N ALA A 196 -0.60 -19.99 -3.92
CA ALA A 196 -1.07 -20.31 -2.57
C ALA A 196 -2.58 -20.07 -2.43
N ASP A 197 -3.09 -18.96 -2.98
CA ASP A 197 -4.53 -18.64 -2.98
C ASP A 197 -5.36 -19.71 -3.70
N LYS A 198 -4.94 -20.15 -4.90
CA LYS A 198 -5.64 -21.19 -5.70
C LYS A 198 -5.70 -22.58 -5.06
N ARG A 199 -4.87 -22.86 -4.05
CA ARG A 199 -4.88 -24.15 -3.33
C ARG A 199 -5.91 -24.18 -2.20
N ASN A 200 -6.58 -23.06 -1.93
CA ASN A 200 -7.72 -22.95 -1.04
C ASN A 200 -9.04 -23.08 -1.80
#